data_AF-A0A0T1QAV6-F1
#
_entry.id   AF-A0A0T1QAV6-F1
#
_cell.length_a   1.000
_cell.length_b   1.000
_cell.length_c   1.000
_cell.angle_alpha   90.00
_cell.angle_beta   90.00
_cell.angle_gamma   90.00
#
_symmetry.space_group_name_H-M   'P 1'
#
loop_
_entity.id
_entity.type
_entity.pdbx_description
1 polymer ?
#
loop_
_entity_poly.entity_id
_entity_poly.type
_entity_poly.pdbx_seq_one_letter_code
_entity_poly.pdbx_strand_id
1 'polypeptide(L)'
;MKALTRKLATVGSAFAMAASSLLLASSPASAATSCYASSCEGLDPSTTICQNDARTVGTTSFWGTELRYSPTCRAAWARFPTFTPARLTIWVQRSGGGGLYAVKTNGSNAVWTQMLNDKDLLARACDHYEGDFQPECTSWY
;
A
#
# COMPACT_ATOMS: atom_id res chain seq x y z
N MET A 1 -66.43 35.29 -40.85
CA MET A 1 -65.39 36.32 -40.70
C MET A 1 -64.07 35.76 -41.26
N LYS A 2 -63.38 36.55 -42.09
CA LYS A 2 -62.04 36.31 -42.70
C LYS A 2 -61.01 35.93 -41.62
N ALA A 3 -59.87 35.26 -41.78
CA ALA A 3 -59.05 34.66 -42.85
C ALA A 3 -58.13 33.64 -42.12
N LEU A 4 -57.39 32.72 -42.74
CA LEU A 4 -56.00 32.96 -43.16
C LEU A 4 -55.38 31.65 -43.67
N THR A 5 -54.88 31.71 -44.90
CA THR A 5 -54.01 30.73 -45.57
C THR A 5 -52.61 30.73 -44.96
N ARG A 6 -51.96 29.56 -44.75
CA ARG A 6 -50.50 29.45 -44.98
C ARG A 6 -49.95 28.02 -45.08
N LYS A 7 -49.58 27.69 -46.32
CA LYS A 7 -48.35 27.06 -46.85
C LYS A 7 -47.71 25.85 -46.15
N LEU A 8 -47.59 24.78 -46.95
CA LEU A 8 -46.60 23.70 -46.85
C LEU A 8 -45.16 24.23 -46.71
N ALA A 9 -44.37 23.56 -45.88
CA ALA A 9 -42.94 23.36 -46.12
C ALA A 9 -42.46 22.09 -45.39
N THR A 10 -42.30 21.02 -46.17
CA THR A 10 -41.59 19.79 -45.82
C THR A 10 -40.10 20.11 -45.70
N VAL A 11 -39.52 19.90 -44.53
CA VAL A 11 -38.06 19.81 -44.34
C VAL A 11 -37.90 18.66 -43.34
N GLY A 12 -37.50 17.45 -43.73
CA GLY A 12 -36.25 17.16 -44.43
C GLY A 12 -35.25 16.69 -43.37
N SER A 13 -35.46 15.48 -42.84
CA SER A 13 -34.61 14.85 -41.83
C SER A 13 -33.18 14.69 -42.34
N ALA A 14 -32.19 15.16 -41.59
CA ALA A 14 -30.79 14.82 -41.79
C ALA A 14 -30.20 14.29 -40.48
N PHE A 15 -29.89 12.99 -40.49
CA PHE A 15 -29.10 12.27 -39.51
C PHE A 15 -27.64 12.75 -39.58
N ALA A 16 -27.03 13.00 -38.41
CA ALA A 16 -25.63 12.68 -38.17
C ALA A 16 -25.40 12.59 -36.65
N MET A 17 -25.61 11.38 -36.10
CA MET A 17 -25.14 11.08 -34.75
C MET A 17 -23.61 11.10 -34.76
N ALA A 18 -23.01 12.10 -34.13
CA ALA A 18 -21.58 12.10 -33.85
C ALA A 18 -21.29 11.08 -32.74
N ALA A 19 -21.01 9.84 -33.12
CA ALA A 19 -20.47 8.84 -32.22
C ALA A 19 -19.00 9.17 -31.94
N SER A 20 -18.76 10.01 -30.93
CA SER A 20 -17.43 10.22 -30.38
C SER A 20 -16.98 8.94 -29.67
N SER A 21 -16.27 8.09 -30.39
CA SER A 21 -15.59 6.91 -29.86
C SER A 21 -14.53 7.34 -28.86
N LEU A 22 -14.90 7.40 -27.58
CA LEU A 22 -13.98 7.49 -26.46
C LEU A 22 -13.16 6.20 -26.45
N LEU A 23 -11.98 6.22 -27.10
CA LEU A 23 -10.93 5.25 -26.87
C LEU A 23 -10.49 5.41 -25.41
N LEU A 24 -11.12 4.66 -24.52
CA LEU A 24 -10.61 4.43 -23.18
C LEU A 24 -9.25 3.76 -23.35
N ALA A 25 -8.18 4.54 -23.33
CA ALA A 25 -6.83 4.03 -23.15
C ALA A 25 -6.82 3.33 -21.79
N SER A 26 -6.97 2.01 -21.80
CA SER A 26 -6.71 1.19 -20.64
C SER A 26 -5.21 1.24 -20.37
N SER A 27 -4.80 2.13 -19.47
CA SER A 27 -3.46 2.07 -18.89
C SER A 27 -3.24 0.64 -18.36
N PRO A 28 -2.16 -0.04 -18.73
CA PRO A 28 -1.89 -1.36 -18.17
C PRO A 28 -1.80 -1.21 -16.66
N ALA A 29 -2.68 -1.91 -15.93
CA ALA A 29 -2.53 -2.06 -14.50
C ALA A 29 -1.16 -2.73 -14.27
N SER A 30 -0.22 -2.01 -13.66
CA SER A 30 1.05 -2.61 -13.29
C SER A 30 0.75 -3.73 -12.30
N ALA A 31 1.03 -4.97 -12.70
CA ALA A 31 0.84 -6.11 -11.81
C ALA A 31 1.80 -5.95 -10.63
N ALA A 32 1.27 -6.05 -9.41
CA ALA A 32 2.10 -6.08 -8.21
C ALA A 32 3.06 -7.28 -8.31
N THR A 33 4.32 -7.08 -7.90
CA THR A 33 5.33 -8.13 -7.95
C THR A 33 4.93 -9.29 -7.06
N SER A 34 4.95 -10.51 -7.60
CA SER A 34 4.84 -11.72 -6.78
C SER A 34 6.22 -12.14 -6.28
N CYS A 35 6.28 -12.57 -5.03
CA CYS A 35 7.47 -13.12 -4.42
C CYS A 35 7.07 -14.16 -3.36
N TYR A 36 8.03 -14.95 -2.91
CA TYR A 36 7.80 -15.94 -1.86
C TYR A 36 9.08 -16.16 -1.04
N ALA A 37 8.93 -16.11 0.28
CA ALA A 37 9.99 -16.31 1.25
C ALA A 37 11.23 -15.46 0.93
N SER A 38 12.38 -16.09 0.66
CA SER A 38 13.64 -15.40 0.41
C SER A 38 13.61 -14.45 -0.78
N SER A 39 12.75 -14.65 -1.78
CA SER A 39 12.64 -13.71 -2.90
C SER A 39 11.86 -12.43 -2.55
N CYS A 40 11.21 -12.38 -1.39
CA CYS A 40 10.58 -11.17 -0.86
C CYS A 40 11.53 -10.32 -0.01
N GLU A 41 12.69 -10.86 0.40
CA GLU A 41 13.65 -10.15 1.24
C GLU A 41 14.08 -8.82 0.57
N GLY A 42 13.91 -7.71 1.27
CA GLY A 42 14.30 -6.38 0.77
C GLY A 42 13.32 -5.72 -0.20
N LEU A 43 12.22 -6.38 -0.58
CA LEU A 43 11.23 -5.77 -1.44
C LEU A 43 10.29 -4.83 -0.66
N ASP A 44 9.79 -3.80 -1.34
CA ASP A 44 8.78 -2.89 -0.78
C ASP A 44 7.40 -3.58 -0.80
N PRO A 45 6.77 -3.82 0.36
CA PRO A 45 5.48 -4.51 0.44
C PRO A 45 4.38 -3.81 -0.38
N SER A 46 4.42 -2.48 -0.53
CA SER A 46 3.41 -1.70 -1.28
C SER A 46 3.43 -1.95 -2.78
N THR A 47 4.53 -2.50 -3.30
CA THR A 47 4.70 -2.85 -4.72
C THR A 47 4.49 -4.34 -5.00
N THR A 48 4.11 -5.11 -3.98
CA THR A 48 3.97 -6.56 -4.05
C THR A 48 2.56 -7.03 -3.70
N ILE A 49 2.24 -8.26 -4.08
CA ILE A 49 0.97 -8.89 -3.68
C ILE A 49 0.86 -9.13 -2.16
N CYS A 50 1.98 -9.08 -1.44
CA CYS A 50 2.06 -9.44 -0.02
C CYS A 50 1.21 -8.52 0.86
N GLN A 51 1.03 -7.27 0.47
CA GLN A 51 0.18 -6.33 1.19
C GLN A 51 -1.29 -6.78 1.24
N ASN A 52 -1.76 -7.55 0.24
CA ASN A 52 -3.17 -7.88 0.05
C ASN A 52 -3.74 -8.79 1.14
N ASP A 53 -2.96 -9.76 1.62
CA ASP A 53 -3.37 -10.70 2.67
C ASP A 53 -2.62 -10.47 3.99
N ALA A 54 -1.84 -9.39 4.07
CA ALA A 54 -1.08 -9.11 5.26
C ALA A 54 -1.97 -8.71 6.44
N ARG A 55 -1.66 -9.30 7.59
CA ARG A 55 -2.33 -9.06 8.87
C ARG A 55 -1.36 -8.46 9.87
N THR A 56 -1.89 -7.71 10.83
CA THR A 56 -1.12 -7.24 11.97
C THR A 56 -1.04 -8.38 12.98
N VAL A 57 0.17 -8.82 13.31
CA VAL A 57 0.45 -9.94 14.23
C VAL A 57 1.08 -9.49 15.54
N GLY A 58 1.44 -8.21 15.64
CA GLY A 58 1.89 -7.57 16.87
C GLY A 58 1.86 -6.06 16.71
N THR A 59 1.77 -5.35 17.83
CA THR A 59 1.79 -3.88 17.89
C THR A 59 2.58 -3.44 19.11
N THR A 60 3.47 -2.46 18.98
CA THR A 60 4.13 -1.84 20.13
C THR A 60 3.14 -1.00 20.92
N SER A 61 3.28 -0.96 22.23
CA SER A 61 2.26 -0.40 23.12
C SER A 61 2.27 1.12 23.14
N PHE A 62 3.44 1.74 23.04
CA PHE A 62 3.57 3.19 23.16
C PHE A 62 3.39 3.90 21.81
N TRP A 63 4.21 3.54 20.82
CA TRP A 63 4.20 4.21 19.53
C TRP A 63 3.20 3.60 18.53
N GLY A 64 2.75 2.36 18.74
CA GLY A 64 1.75 1.73 17.88
C GLY A 64 2.31 1.20 16.56
N THR A 65 3.61 0.90 16.49
CA THR A 65 4.24 0.25 15.33
C THR A 65 3.73 -1.18 15.22
N GLU A 66 3.22 -1.51 14.04
CA GLU A 66 2.66 -2.82 13.73
C GLU A 66 3.72 -3.74 13.12
N LEU A 67 3.75 -5.00 13.56
CA LEU A 67 4.34 -6.09 12.78
C LEU A 67 3.29 -6.62 11.81
N ARG A 68 3.53 -6.40 10.52
CA ARG A 68 2.71 -6.90 9.41
C ARG A 68 3.29 -8.22 8.92
N TYR A 69 2.43 -9.19 8.62
CA TYR A 69 2.82 -10.50 8.11
C TYR A 69 1.89 -10.97 7.00
N SER A 70 2.44 -11.42 5.88
CA SER A 70 1.73 -12.06 4.77
C SER A 70 1.95 -13.58 4.76
N PRO A 71 0.90 -14.39 4.98
CA PRO A 71 0.96 -15.84 4.85
C PRO A 71 1.32 -16.29 3.43
N THR A 72 0.79 -15.63 2.41
CA THR A 72 1.05 -15.98 1.00
C THR A 72 2.51 -15.77 0.64
N CYS A 73 3.12 -14.68 1.10
CA CYS A 73 4.51 -14.36 0.79
C CYS A 73 5.52 -14.94 1.77
N ARG A 74 5.11 -15.41 2.96
CA ARG A 74 6.03 -15.77 4.05
C ARG A 74 7.02 -14.65 4.35
N ALA A 75 6.48 -13.44 4.50
CA ALA A 75 7.25 -12.22 4.71
C ALA A 75 6.59 -11.31 5.74
N ALA A 76 7.41 -10.60 6.51
CA ALA A 76 7.01 -9.67 7.55
C ALA A 76 7.70 -8.31 7.41
N TRP A 77 7.07 -7.24 7.88
CA TRP A 77 7.63 -5.88 7.88
C TRP A 77 7.03 -5.04 9.02
N ALA A 78 7.72 -3.98 9.42
CA ALA A 78 7.16 -3.01 10.34
C ALA A 78 6.33 -1.98 9.57
N ARG A 79 5.21 -1.55 10.14
CA ARG A 79 4.37 -0.48 9.61
C ARG A 79 3.97 0.48 10.72
N PHE A 80 4.09 1.77 10.46
CA PHE A 80 3.39 2.79 11.24
C PHE A 80 2.14 3.20 10.45
N PRO A 81 0.92 2.95 10.96
CA PRO A 81 -0.30 3.02 10.15
C PRO A 81 -0.85 4.44 9.94
N THR A 82 -0.40 5.41 10.72
CA THR A 82 -0.94 6.78 10.75
C THR A 82 0.15 7.81 10.45
N PHE A 83 -0.15 9.08 10.67
CA PHE A 83 0.84 10.15 10.61
C PHE A 83 1.95 9.88 11.65
N THR A 84 3.16 9.67 11.15
CA THR A 84 4.32 9.34 11.96
C THR A 84 4.82 10.56 12.72
N PRO A 85 5.27 10.41 13.98
CA PRO A 85 6.04 11.46 14.65
C PRO A 85 7.30 11.78 13.83
N ALA A 86 7.79 13.03 13.87
CA ALA A 86 9.15 13.30 13.40
C ALA A 86 10.14 12.63 14.36
N ARG A 87 11.26 12.10 13.84
CA ARG A 87 12.36 11.50 14.64
C ARG A 87 12.03 10.16 15.30
N LEU A 88 10.97 9.48 14.84
CA LEU A 88 10.77 8.07 15.13
C LEU A 88 11.60 7.25 14.12
N THR A 89 12.18 6.15 14.55
CA THR A 89 12.71 5.12 13.65
C THR A 89 11.92 3.85 13.90
N ILE A 90 11.35 3.26 12.86
CA ILE A 90 10.75 1.92 12.93
C ILE A 90 11.67 0.94 12.21
N TRP A 91 11.76 -0.29 12.68
CA TRP A 91 12.45 -1.36 11.95
C TRP A 91 11.78 -2.72 12.15
N VAL A 92 12.01 -3.61 11.19
CA VAL A 92 11.77 -5.04 11.35
C VAL A 92 13.11 -5.73 11.51
N GLN A 93 13.16 -6.75 12.37
CA GLN A 93 14.36 -7.57 12.58
C GLN A 93 14.02 -9.06 12.70
N ARG A 94 14.97 -9.90 12.28
CA ARG A 94 14.91 -11.36 12.38
C ARG A 94 15.49 -11.89 13.70
N SER A 95 15.02 -13.05 14.15
CA SER A 95 15.65 -13.81 15.24
C SER A 95 17.00 -14.39 14.81
N GLY A 96 17.97 -14.47 15.73
CA GLY A 96 19.27 -15.10 15.47
C GLY A 96 20.31 -14.22 14.75
N GLY A 97 19.94 -12.98 14.39
CA GLY A 97 20.83 -12.02 13.72
C GLY A 97 20.71 -12.05 12.19
N GLY A 98 21.05 -10.93 11.55
CA GLY A 98 20.85 -10.72 10.11
C GLY A 98 19.40 -10.33 9.76
N GLY A 99 19.18 -9.64 8.63
CA GLY A 99 17.86 -9.12 8.25
C GLY A 99 17.39 -8.01 9.18
N LEU A 100 17.71 -6.76 8.81
CA LEU A 100 17.23 -5.56 9.50
C LEU A 100 16.91 -4.50 8.45
N TYR A 101 15.67 -4.03 8.45
CA TYR A 101 15.24 -2.93 7.60
C TYR A 101 14.63 -1.85 8.46
N ALA A 102 15.17 -0.64 8.38
CA ALA A 102 14.77 0.49 9.18
C ALA A 102 14.32 1.65 8.30
N VAL A 103 13.34 2.41 8.80
CA VAL A 103 12.88 3.67 8.21
C VAL A 103 12.86 4.72 9.30
N LYS A 104 13.61 5.81 9.07
CA LYS A 104 13.51 7.01 9.89
C LYS A 104 12.36 7.86 9.37
N THR A 105 11.43 8.19 10.25
CA THR A 105 10.23 8.98 9.92
C THR A 105 10.55 10.47 10.01
N ASN A 106 9.79 11.26 9.25
CA ASN A 106 9.94 12.71 9.22
C ASN A 106 8.59 13.44 9.20
N GLY A 107 7.62 12.99 10.00
CA GLY A 107 6.29 13.62 9.98
C GLY A 107 5.53 13.34 8.69
N SER A 108 5.48 12.06 8.27
CA SER A 108 4.81 11.64 7.03
C SER A 108 3.57 10.83 7.30
N ASN A 109 2.78 10.57 6.26
CA ASN A 109 1.73 9.53 6.25
C ASN A 109 2.31 8.15 6.64
N ALA A 110 1.45 7.13 6.65
CA ALA A 110 1.83 5.76 6.97
C ALA A 110 3.15 5.35 6.28
N VAL A 111 4.04 4.73 7.04
CA VAL A 111 5.34 4.25 6.54
C VAL A 111 5.49 2.77 6.84
N TRP A 112 6.33 2.11 6.07
CA TRP A 112 6.65 0.70 6.25
C TRP A 112 8.08 0.42 5.85
N THR A 113 8.66 -0.61 6.45
CA THR A 113 9.98 -1.11 6.07
C THR A 113 9.90 -1.97 4.82
N GLN A 114 11.06 -2.31 4.28
CA GLN A 114 11.18 -3.45 3.37
C GLN A 114 10.80 -4.74 4.08
N MET A 115 10.44 -5.75 3.28
CA MET A 115 10.04 -7.06 3.74
C MET A 115 11.22 -7.92 4.19
N LEU A 116 10.97 -8.72 5.21
CA LEU A 116 11.87 -9.70 5.78
C LEU A 116 11.25 -11.09 5.60
N ASN A 117 12.00 -12.04 5.04
CA ASN A 117 11.63 -13.43 4.92
C ASN A 117 11.48 -14.08 6.31
N ASP A 118 10.30 -14.62 6.56
CA ASP A 118 9.87 -15.29 7.79
C ASP A 118 9.97 -16.83 7.68
N LYS A 119 10.28 -17.38 6.50
CA LYS A 119 10.31 -18.84 6.35
C LYS A 119 11.35 -19.49 7.26
N ASP A 120 10.84 -20.17 8.30
CA ASP A 120 11.60 -20.84 9.36
C ASP A 120 12.41 -19.88 10.26
N LEU A 121 12.03 -18.60 10.28
CA LEU A 121 12.72 -17.51 10.95
C LEU A 121 11.69 -16.59 11.61
N LEU A 122 11.89 -16.21 12.89
CA LEU A 122 10.97 -15.31 13.56
C LEU A 122 11.27 -13.85 13.20
N ALA A 123 10.26 -13.00 13.20
CA ALA A 123 10.37 -11.57 13.01
C ALA A 123 9.75 -10.78 14.17
N ARG A 124 10.25 -9.57 14.41
CA ARG A 124 9.56 -8.59 15.27
C ARG A 124 9.68 -7.19 14.69
N ALA A 125 8.68 -6.37 14.96
CA ALA A 125 8.72 -4.94 14.67
C ALA A 125 9.18 -4.21 15.93
N CYS A 126 9.92 -3.14 15.73
CA CYS A 126 10.39 -2.29 16.80
C CYS A 126 10.34 -0.82 16.38
N ASP A 127 10.39 0.05 17.37
CA ASP A 127 10.48 1.48 17.18
C ASP A 127 11.32 2.16 18.28
N HIS A 128 11.80 3.35 17.94
CA HIS A 128 12.59 4.17 18.83
C HIS A 128 12.45 5.63 18.45
N TYR A 129 11.99 6.45 19.39
CA TYR A 129 11.99 7.89 19.24
C TYR A 129 13.31 8.47 19.75
N GLU A 130 13.87 9.43 19.02
CA GLU A 130 15.10 10.09 19.44
C GLU A 130 14.94 10.82 20.78
N GLY A 131 15.56 10.27 21.83
CA GLY A 131 15.47 10.77 23.20
C GLY A 131 14.88 9.76 24.18
N ASP A 132 14.28 8.67 23.68
CA ASP A 132 13.86 7.56 24.52
C ASP A 132 15.08 6.80 25.07
N PHE A 133 14.93 6.19 26.25
CA PHE A 133 16.02 5.42 26.85
C PHE A 133 16.30 4.10 26.14
N GLN A 134 15.26 3.44 25.61
CA GLN A 134 15.34 2.13 24.99
C GLN A 134 14.35 2.03 23.83
N PRO A 135 14.62 1.17 22.84
CA PRO A 135 13.64 0.82 21.82
C PRO A 135 12.50 -0.03 22.39
N GLU A 136 11.30 0.10 21.82
CA GLU A 136 10.18 -0.81 22.08
C GLU A 136 10.07 -1.82 20.92
N CYS A 137 9.72 -3.07 21.23
CA CYS A 137 9.55 -4.12 20.23
C CYS A 137 8.32 -4.97 20.53
N THR A 138 7.70 -5.49 19.46
CA THR A 138 6.73 -6.57 19.57
C THR A 138 7.39 -7.85 20.08
N SER A 139 6.57 -8.81 20.53
CA SER A 139 7.00 -10.20 20.65
C SER A 139 7.50 -10.73 19.30
N TRP A 140 8.32 -11.77 19.36
CA TRP A 140 8.68 -12.55 18.19
C TRP A 140 7.46 -13.29 17.67
N TYR A 141 7.25 -13.21 16.36
CA TYR A 141 6.22 -13.92 15.62
C TYR A 141 6.86 -14.82 14.57
#